data_AF-A0A5C6BU44-F1
#
_entry.id   AF-A0A5C6BU44-F1
#
_cell.length_a   1.000
_cell.length_b   1.000
_cell.length_c   1.000
_cell.angle_alpha   90.00
_cell.angle_beta   90.00
_cell.angle_gamma   90.00
#
_symmetry.space_group_name_H-M   'P 1'
#
loop_
_entity.id
_entity.type
_entity.pdbx_description
1 polymer ?
#
loop_
_entity_poly.entity_id
_entity_poly.type
_entity_poly.pdbx_seq_one_letter_code
_entity_poly.pdbx_strand_id
1 'polypeptide(L)'
;MSEDKVDDLAGAFGQLTPTGGGDPIPLIKDNLLIGRRKHCDICLDFPNVSSQHCRMTLENGYWFIRDLNSRNGTKVDGRPVIRKRADPKCKVTIARHNYILEYDPQVLGAYGPPPPDDNYIEEVMKSSLMDRAGVAKRDPKKGLFNRKSD
;
A
#
# COMPACT_ATOMS: atom_id res chain seq x y z
N MET A 1 -23.92 6.82 23.77
CA MET A 1 -24.04 7.69 22.59
C MET A 1 -22.70 8.39 22.42
N SER A 2 -21.77 7.74 21.74
CA SER A 2 -20.52 8.35 21.32
C SER A 2 -20.62 8.48 19.81
N GLU A 3 -20.78 9.71 19.34
CA GLU A 3 -20.74 10.04 17.92
C GLU A 3 -19.39 9.56 17.36
N ASP A 4 -19.48 8.65 16.41
CA ASP A 4 -18.35 8.07 15.71
C ASP A 4 -17.60 9.19 14.97
N LYS A 5 -16.30 9.34 15.27
CA LYS A 5 -15.38 10.31 14.66
C LYS A 5 -15.13 10.00 13.18
N VAL A 6 -16.09 10.30 12.32
CA VAL A 6 -15.95 10.20 10.86
C VAL A 6 -15.38 11.51 10.26
N ASP A 7 -15.28 12.59 11.04
CA ASP A 7 -15.10 13.96 10.52
C ASP A 7 -13.65 14.52 10.43
N ASP A 8 -12.59 13.78 10.81
CA ASP A 8 -11.25 14.41 10.94
C ASP A 8 -10.27 14.16 9.77
N LEU A 9 -10.69 13.57 8.65
CA LEU A 9 -9.81 13.36 7.50
C LEU A 9 -9.70 14.64 6.65
N ALA A 10 -8.46 15.03 6.32
CA ALA A 10 -8.19 16.27 5.57
C ALA A 10 -8.71 16.26 4.12
N GLY A 11 -9.00 15.09 3.55
CA GLY A 11 -9.42 14.93 2.15
C GLY A 11 -10.62 14.01 1.97
N ALA A 12 -11.41 14.26 0.93
CA ALA A 12 -12.63 13.51 0.62
C ALA A 12 -12.38 12.01 0.34
N PHE A 13 -11.16 11.65 -0.05
CA PHE A 13 -10.75 10.26 -0.30
C PHE A 13 -9.77 9.71 0.74
N GLY A 14 -9.62 10.42 1.87
CA GLY A 14 -8.64 10.13 2.92
C GLY A 14 -7.43 11.07 2.90
N GLN A 15 -6.34 10.64 3.55
CA GLN A 15 -5.11 11.41 3.67
C GLN A 15 -3.86 10.51 3.74
N LEU A 16 -2.72 11.11 3.42
CA LEU A 16 -1.39 10.58 3.72
C LEU A 16 -0.78 11.38 4.86
N THR A 17 -0.62 10.78 6.03
CA THR A 17 -0.03 11.43 7.20
C THR A 17 1.48 11.14 7.27
N PRO A 18 2.37 12.13 7.14
CA PRO A 18 3.81 11.91 7.22
C PRO A 18 4.24 11.40 8.60
N THR A 19 5.07 10.35 8.68
CA THR A 19 5.52 9.83 9.98
C THR A 19 6.68 10.62 10.60
N GLY A 20 7.30 11.53 9.84
CA GLY A 20 8.41 12.36 10.27
C GLY A 20 8.00 13.74 10.81
N GLY A 21 6.70 13.99 10.94
CA GLY A 21 6.11 15.31 11.19
C GLY A 21 5.72 16.04 9.91
N GLY A 22 4.92 17.10 10.06
CA GLY A 22 4.30 17.85 8.96
C GLY A 22 2.79 17.64 8.88
N ASP A 23 2.14 18.40 8.00
CA ASP A 23 0.69 18.35 7.83
C ASP A 23 0.26 17.12 7.02
N PRO A 24 -0.90 16.51 7.32
CA PRO A 24 -1.50 15.49 6.48
C PRO A 24 -1.73 15.99 5.05
N ILE A 25 -1.45 15.14 4.07
CA ILE A 25 -1.69 15.44 2.66
C ILE A 25 -3.09 14.92 2.29
N PRO A 26 -4.05 15.79 1.96
CA PRO A 26 -5.40 15.36 1.63
C PRO A 26 -5.45 14.63 0.28
N LEU A 27 -6.19 13.52 0.21
CA LEU A 27 -6.49 12.83 -1.03
C LEU A 27 -7.77 13.43 -1.62
N ILE A 28 -7.59 14.22 -2.69
CA ILE A 28 -8.66 15.05 -3.28
C ILE A 28 -9.24 14.51 -4.59
N LYS A 29 -8.67 13.43 -5.12
CA LYS A 29 -9.13 12.72 -6.33
C LYS A 29 -9.06 11.21 -6.08
N ASP A 30 -9.74 10.44 -6.91
CA ASP A 30 -9.71 8.98 -6.95
C ASP A 30 -8.51 8.40 -7.74
N ASN A 31 -7.82 9.26 -8.50
CA ASN A 31 -6.60 8.92 -9.24
C ASN A 31 -5.57 10.02 -9.03
N LEU A 32 -4.48 9.68 -8.35
CA LEU A 32 -3.45 10.61 -7.92
C LEU A 32 -2.09 10.19 -8.46
N LEU A 33 -1.48 11.06 -9.24
CA LEU A 33 -0.07 10.96 -9.60
C LEU A 33 0.78 11.59 -8.49
N ILE A 34 1.74 10.81 -7.99
CA ILE A 34 2.66 11.26 -6.94
C ILE A 34 4.06 11.30 -7.52
N GLY A 35 4.77 12.41 -7.30
CA GLY A 35 6.12 12.57 -7.82
C GLY A 35 6.74 13.91 -7.45
N ARG A 36 7.98 14.11 -7.91
CA ARG A 36 8.75 15.34 -7.63
C ARG A 36 8.33 16.53 -8.49
N ARG A 37 7.78 16.29 -9.68
CA ARG A 37 7.42 17.40 -10.58
C ARG A 37 6.12 18.07 -10.10
N LYS A 38 6.07 19.40 -10.24
CA LYS A 38 4.93 20.25 -9.83
C LYS A 38 3.60 19.92 -10.52
N HIS A 39 3.61 19.19 -11.64
CA HIS A 39 2.39 18.77 -12.34
C HIS A 39 1.76 17.49 -11.74
N CYS A 40 2.42 16.85 -10.77
CA CYS A 40 1.84 15.73 -10.04
C CYS A 40 0.75 16.24 -9.09
N ASP A 41 -0.30 15.45 -8.86
CA ASP A 41 -1.38 15.79 -7.93
C ASP A 41 -0.86 15.93 -6.50
N ILE A 42 0.11 15.09 -6.12
CA ILE A 42 0.88 15.21 -4.88
C ILE A 42 2.35 15.43 -5.25
N CYS A 43 2.82 16.65 -5.06
CA CYS A 43 4.20 17.04 -5.32
C CYS A 43 5.07 16.82 -4.07
N LEU A 44 5.95 15.82 -4.13
CA LEU A 44 6.96 15.55 -3.10
C LEU A 44 8.31 16.05 -3.60
N ASP A 45 8.64 17.32 -3.33
CA ASP A 45 9.84 17.99 -3.84
C ASP A 45 11.12 17.57 -3.11
N PHE A 46 11.46 16.29 -3.25
CA PHE A 46 12.67 15.71 -2.68
C PHE A 46 13.58 15.14 -3.78
N PRO A 47 14.90 15.32 -3.71
CA PRO A 47 15.83 14.84 -4.74
C PRO A 47 15.77 13.33 -4.99
N ASN A 48 15.39 12.54 -3.98
CA ASN A 48 15.28 11.08 -4.04
C ASN A 48 13.92 10.59 -4.59
N VAL A 49 12.98 11.47 -4.89
CA VAL A 49 11.69 11.11 -5.49
C VAL A 49 11.79 11.29 -7.02
N SER A 50 11.39 10.27 -7.79
CA SER A 50 11.27 10.36 -9.24
C SER A 50 10.30 11.46 -9.70
N SER A 51 10.51 11.97 -10.92
CA SER A 51 9.63 12.99 -11.54
C SER A 51 8.15 12.60 -11.51
N GLN A 52 7.86 11.35 -11.85
CA GLN A 52 6.60 10.64 -11.66
C GLN A 52 6.99 9.34 -10.94
N HIS A 53 6.52 9.13 -9.71
CA HIS A 53 7.05 8.09 -8.83
C HIS A 53 6.10 6.90 -8.72
N CYS A 54 4.88 7.18 -8.30
CA CYS A 54 3.83 6.19 -8.18
C CYS A 54 2.48 6.81 -8.52
N ARG A 55 1.50 5.96 -8.73
CA ARG A 55 0.10 6.34 -8.87
C ARG A 55 -0.71 5.62 -7.80
N MET A 56 -1.62 6.36 -7.17
CA MET A 56 -2.67 5.78 -6.35
C MET A 56 -3.97 5.82 -7.14
N THR A 57 -4.69 4.69 -7.22
CA THR A 57 -6.01 4.58 -7.83
C THR A 57 -7.01 3.98 -6.85
N LEU A 58 -8.18 4.60 -6.72
CA LEU A 58 -9.26 4.08 -5.91
C LEU A 58 -10.10 3.11 -6.74
N GLU A 59 -10.21 1.87 -6.27
CA GLU A 59 -10.95 0.80 -6.94
C GLU A 59 -11.79 0.07 -5.89
N ASN A 60 -13.12 0.03 -6.09
CA ASN A 60 -14.06 -0.63 -5.19
C ASN A 60 -13.93 -0.18 -3.71
N GLY A 61 -13.67 1.11 -3.50
CA GLY A 61 -13.47 1.71 -2.17
C GLY A 61 -12.09 1.45 -1.54
N TYR A 62 -11.17 0.77 -2.24
CA TYR A 62 -9.81 0.52 -1.76
C TYR A 62 -8.77 1.23 -2.61
N TRP A 63 -7.74 1.76 -1.96
CA TRP A 63 -6.59 2.34 -2.66
C TRP A 63 -5.67 1.24 -3.20
N PHE A 64 -5.28 1.35 -4.47
CA PHE A 64 -4.22 0.59 -5.09
C PHE A 64 -3.05 1.51 -5.40
N ILE A 65 -1.84 1.09 -5.01
CA ILE A 65 -0.62 1.85 -5.23
C ILE A 65 0.21 1.12 -6.27
N ARG A 66 0.52 1.80 -7.38
CA ARG A 66 1.38 1.31 -8.46
C ARG A 66 2.65 2.13 -8.55
N ASP A 67 3.81 1.47 -8.47
CA ASP A 67 5.09 2.11 -8.77
C ASP A 67 5.23 2.35 -10.29
N LEU A 68 5.74 3.52 -10.67
CA LEU A 68 5.90 3.91 -12.09
C LEU A 68 7.36 3.76 -12.54
N ASN A 69 7.97 2.62 -12.22
CA ASN A 69 9.39 2.34 -12.46
C ASN A 69 10.30 3.42 -11.84
N SER A 70 10.03 3.73 -10.57
CA SER A 70 10.73 4.77 -9.86
C SER A 70 12.16 4.33 -9.49
N ARG A 71 13.07 5.29 -9.29
CA ARG A 71 14.49 4.97 -8.99
C ARG A 71 14.67 4.28 -7.64
N ASN A 72 13.87 4.67 -6.64
CA ASN A 72 14.02 4.20 -5.26
C ASN A 72 12.86 3.29 -4.80
N GLY A 73 11.90 3.04 -5.67
CA GLY A 73 10.77 2.16 -5.42
C GLY A 73 9.71 2.76 -4.50
N THR A 74 8.54 2.12 -4.55
CA THR A 74 7.41 2.31 -3.64
C THR A 74 7.24 1.04 -2.80
N LYS A 75 6.92 1.20 -1.52
CA LYS A 75 6.65 0.07 -0.61
C LYS A 75 5.33 0.26 0.12
N VAL A 76 4.65 -0.86 0.39
CA VAL A 76 3.48 -0.94 1.27
C VAL A 76 3.80 -1.95 2.37
N ASP A 77 3.70 -1.51 3.62
CA ASP A 77 4.10 -2.26 4.82
C ASP A 77 5.52 -2.84 4.72
N GLY A 78 6.44 -2.02 4.21
CA GLY A 78 7.86 -2.35 4.08
C GLY A 78 8.21 -3.27 2.90
N ARG A 79 7.23 -3.77 2.14
CA ARG A 79 7.45 -4.62 0.97
C ARG A 79 7.41 -3.80 -0.32
N PRO A 80 8.40 -3.90 -1.23
CA PRO A 80 8.33 -3.28 -2.55
C PRO A 80 7.12 -3.77 -3.34
N VAL A 81 6.53 -2.89 -4.14
CA VAL A 81 5.34 -3.20 -4.94
C VAL A 81 5.49 -2.73 -6.39
N ILE A 82 4.98 -3.52 -7.34
CA ILE A 82 4.67 -3.03 -8.69
C ILE A 82 3.28 -2.42 -8.65
N ARG A 83 2.30 -3.17 -8.14
CA ARG A 83 0.97 -2.70 -7.76
C ARG A 83 0.48 -3.50 -6.56
N LYS A 84 -0.20 -2.86 -5.61
CA LYS A 84 -0.79 -3.54 -4.44
C LYS A 84 -1.98 -2.76 -3.89
N ARG A 85 -3.01 -3.46 -3.41
CA ARG A 85 -4.02 -2.89 -2.52
C ARG A 85 -3.35 -2.40 -1.23
N ALA A 86 -3.71 -1.21 -0.79
CA ALA A 86 -3.21 -0.59 0.43
C ALA A 86 -4.35 -0.50 1.44
N ASP A 87 -4.26 -1.27 2.51
CA ASP A 87 -5.30 -1.31 3.53
C ASP A 87 -5.31 -0.02 4.36
N PRO A 88 -6.45 0.36 4.97
CA PRO A 88 -6.50 1.50 5.88
C PRO A 88 -5.44 1.39 6.98
N LYS A 89 -4.82 2.53 7.31
CA LYS A 89 -3.73 2.68 8.29
C LYS A 89 -2.44 1.94 7.95
N CYS A 90 -2.29 1.43 6.72
CA CYS A 90 -1.03 0.83 6.28
C CYS A 90 0.09 1.87 6.13
N LYS A 91 1.33 1.38 6.18
CA LYS A 91 2.50 2.23 5.94
C LYS A 91 2.84 2.26 4.46
N VAL A 92 2.85 3.45 3.87
CA VAL A 92 3.32 3.68 2.49
C VAL A 92 4.68 4.35 2.54
N THR A 93 5.67 3.78 1.84
CA THR A 93 6.98 4.39 1.67
C THR A 93 7.19 4.77 0.21
N ILE A 94 7.48 6.05 -0.04
CA ILE A 94 7.80 6.59 -1.37
C ILE A 94 9.26 7.06 -1.32
N ALA A 95 10.14 6.39 -2.06
CA ALA A 95 11.59 6.52 -1.89
C ALA A 95 12.06 6.27 -0.45
N ARG A 96 12.29 7.33 0.33
CA ARG A 96 12.69 7.27 1.76
C ARG A 96 11.69 7.95 2.69
N HIS A 97 10.57 8.41 2.16
CA HIS A 97 9.54 9.16 2.89
C HIS A 97 8.42 8.22 3.28
N ASN A 98 8.03 8.27 4.55
CA ASN A 98 7.08 7.35 5.14
C ASN A 98 5.78 8.08 5.48
N TYR A 99 4.67 7.44 5.13
CA TYR A 99 3.33 7.96 5.35
C TYR A 99 2.45 6.85 5.93
N ILE A 100 1.46 7.23 6.73
CA ILE A 100 0.31 6.38 7.06
C ILE A 100 -0.82 6.78 6.13
N LEU A 101 -1.40 5.80 5.43
CA LEU A 101 -2.56 6.00 4.59
C LEU A 101 -3.83 5.82 5.41
N GLU A 102 -4.63 6.86 5.58
CA GLU A 102 -5.86 6.83 6.36
C GLU A 102 -7.05 7.14 5.45
N TYR A 103 -8.03 6.24 5.43
CA TYR A 103 -9.29 6.38 4.70
C TYR A 103 -10.30 5.36 5.25
N ASP A 104 -11.58 5.57 4.93
CA ASP A 104 -12.64 4.61 5.25
C ASP A 104 -13.16 3.96 3.96
N PRO A 105 -12.92 2.66 3.74
CA PRO A 105 -13.40 1.97 2.54
C PRO A 105 -14.93 2.03 2.38
N GLN A 106 -15.71 1.98 3.46
CA GLN A 106 -17.17 1.97 3.39
C GLN A 106 -17.70 3.32 2.91
N VAL A 107 -17.13 4.41 3.43
CA VAL A 107 -17.42 5.77 2.94
C VAL A 107 -17.05 5.91 1.45
N LEU A 108 -16.00 5.22 1.01
CA LEU A 108 -15.56 5.19 -0.39
C LEU A 108 -16.30 4.15 -1.26
N GLY A 109 -17.39 3.57 -0.78
CA GLY A 109 -18.26 2.68 -1.56
C GLY A 109 -17.80 1.22 -1.61
N ALA A 110 -16.92 0.79 -0.71
CA ALA A 110 -16.60 -0.63 -0.55
C ALA A 110 -17.81 -1.41 -0.04
N TYR A 111 -18.06 -2.57 -0.65
CA TYR A 111 -19.06 -3.52 -0.21
C TYR A 111 -18.51 -4.95 -0.35
N GLY A 112 -18.84 -5.82 0.60
CA GLY A 112 -18.38 -7.21 0.60
C GLY A 112 -16.92 -7.37 1.08
N PRO A 113 -16.32 -8.56 0.87
CA PRO A 113 -14.93 -8.79 1.26
C PRO A 113 -13.98 -7.90 0.43
N PRO A 114 -12.86 -7.47 1.00
CA PRO A 114 -11.92 -6.59 0.31
C PRO A 114 -11.30 -7.33 -0.89
N PRO A 115 -11.10 -6.66 -2.04
CA PRO A 115 -10.59 -7.28 -3.26
C PRO A 115 -9.19 -7.86 -3.00
N PRO A 116 -8.80 -9.01 -3.55
CA PRO A 116 -7.48 -9.58 -3.31
C PRO A 116 -6.37 -8.59 -3.69
N ASP A 117 -5.25 -8.60 -2.96
CA ASP A 117 -4.09 -7.84 -3.41
C ASP A 117 -3.41 -8.56 -4.60
N ASP A 118 -2.82 -7.79 -5.51
CA ASP A 118 -2.21 -8.34 -6.74
C ASP A 118 -1.07 -9.35 -6.42
N ASN A 119 -0.40 -9.17 -5.29
CA ASN A 119 0.67 -10.07 -4.84
C ASN A 119 0.12 -11.45 -4.46
N TYR A 120 -1.03 -11.51 -3.79
CA TYR A 120 -1.70 -12.76 -3.44
C TYR A 120 -2.09 -13.56 -4.68
N ILE A 121 -2.57 -12.88 -5.73
CA ILE A 121 -2.89 -13.53 -7.00
C ILE A 121 -1.63 -14.15 -7.62
N GLU A 122 -0.51 -13.42 -7.62
CA GLU A 122 0.75 -13.92 -8.18
C GLU A 122 1.31 -15.11 -7.35
N GLU A 123 1.22 -15.05 -6.03
CA GLU A 123 1.68 -16.11 -5.12
C GLU A 123 0.82 -17.37 -5.25
N VAL A 124 -0.51 -17.23 -5.35
CA VAL A 124 -1.44 -18.34 -5.60
C VAL A 124 -1.27 -18.96 -6.99
N MET A 125 -0.99 -18.14 -8.01
CA MET A 125 -0.66 -18.67 -9.34
C MET A 125 0.69 -19.40 -9.36
N LYS A 126 1.70 -18.87 -8.69
CA LYS A 126 3.02 -19.53 -8.57
C LYS A 126 2.93 -20.84 -7.80
N SER A 127 2.18 -20.90 -6.70
CA SER A 127 1.99 -22.16 -5.96
C SER A 127 1.24 -23.19 -6.80
N SER A 128 0.15 -22.79 -7.47
CA SER A 128 -0.64 -23.67 -8.33
C SER A 128 0.13 -24.21 -9.54
N LEU A 129 1.09 -23.44 -10.07
CA LEU A 129 2.01 -23.89 -11.12
C LEU A 129 3.08 -24.84 -10.57
N MET A 130 3.66 -24.57 -9.40
CA MET A 130 4.66 -25.44 -8.75
C MET A 130 4.07 -26.79 -8.34
N ASP A 131 2.84 -26.80 -7.82
CA ASP A 131 2.13 -28.01 -7.42
C ASP A 131 1.83 -28.91 -8.63
N ARG A 132 1.41 -28.32 -9.76
CA ARG A 132 1.20 -29.07 -11.02
C ARG A 132 2.50 -29.55 -11.67
N ALA A 133 3.62 -28.86 -11.44
CA ALA A 133 4.93 -29.24 -11.97
C ALA A 133 5.64 -30.30 -11.13
N GLY A 134 5.10 -30.70 -9.97
CA GLY A 134 5.68 -31.73 -9.09
C GLY A 134 6.99 -31.32 -8.41
N VAL A 135 7.35 -30.03 -8.39
CA VAL A 135 8.61 -29.53 -7.82
C VAL A 135 8.36 -28.92 -6.44
N ALA A 136 8.31 -29.76 -5.41
CA ALA A 136 8.26 -29.30 -4.02
C ALA A 136 9.65 -28.74 -3.62
N LYS A 137 9.81 -27.42 -3.55
CA LYS A 137 10.96 -26.83 -2.84
C LYS A 137 10.69 -26.86 -1.33
N ARG A 138 11.57 -27.55 -0.60
CA ARG A 138 11.65 -27.54 0.88
C ARG A 138 11.65 -26.10 1.41
N ASP A 139 10.73 -25.81 2.32
CA ASP A 139 10.66 -24.54 3.05
C ASP A 139 11.86 -24.39 4.01
N PRO A 140 12.72 -23.36 3.87
CA PRO A 140 13.86 -23.13 4.77
C PRO A 140 13.48 -22.55 6.14
N LYS A 141 12.20 -22.28 6.45
CA LYS A 141 11.78 -21.66 7.72
C LYS A 141 11.20 -22.60 8.78
N LYS A 142 11.41 -23.92 8.69
CA LYS A 142 11.10 -24.82 9.81
C LYS A 142 12.33 -25.03 10.72
N GLY A 143 12.70 -23.99 11.46
CA GLY A 143 13.74 -24.02 12.48
C GLY A 143 13.19 -23.73 13.88
N LEU A 144 13.44 -24.67 14.80
CA LEU A 144 13.48 -24.56 16.26
C LEU A 144 12.21 -24.19 17.05
N PHE A 145 11.47 -25.20 17.51
CA PHE A 145 10.83 -25.34 18.85
C PHE A 145 10.48 -26.85 18.97
N ASN A 146 10.76 -27.64 20.01
CA ASN A 146 11.05 -27.38 21.42
C ASN A 146 11.80 -28.63 21.98
N ARG A 147 12.93 -28.46 22.67
CA ARG A 147 13.49 -29.50 23.56
C ARG A 147 12.82 -29.36 24.92
N LYS A 148 12.16 -30.40 25.39
CA LYS A 148 12.12 -30.75 26.81
C LYS A 148 12.30 -32.26 26.92
N SER A 149 13.48 -32.64 27.39
CA SER A 149 13.76 -33.90 28.07
C SER A 149 13.20 -33.84 29.49
N ASP A 150 12.93 -35.04 30.01
CA ASP A 150 12.37 -35.39 31.32
C ASP A 150 13.03 -34.69 32.53
#